data_AF-A0A955TWB2-F1
#
_entry.id   AF-A0A955TWB2-F1
#
_cell.length_a   1.000
_cell.length_b   1.000
_cell.length_c   1.000
_cell.angle_alpha   90.00
_cell.angle_beta   90.00
_cell.angle_gamma   90.00
#
_symmetry.space_group_name_H-M   'P 1'
#
loop_
_entity.id
_entity.type
_entity.pdbx_description
1 polymer ?
#
loop_
_entity_poly.entity_id
_entity_poly.type
_entity_poly.pdbx_seq_one_letter_code
_entity_poly.pdbx_strand_id
1 'polypeptide(L)'
;MNIVAKMKQDWDRRAKHHTRFWIATEDFQNEEVFAQSGLRTAEAILATLGSYTSTTWRVLDIGCGIGRVLKPLSPHFRHLTGVDVSAEMIAKSKTWLTDIKNVSTFETSGVDLSLFPSRNFHLVYSYVAFQHMPRPVFDRYVEEINRVLTPRGFLVFQLPIGRHQDAPLEDTIAVRSYEYEELEQKLKKNGFELIEATERDRSSLPSMARQNNFHGFFLAQKTSTIRPDINVSWIQSECREHASFLDTHMYLSFAERCLDTGDTEEAIQTYEQLLNHNPSSLEGWLQLTRVFIHLGKLDRAVSTLTALTQIHPTYDAGHRTLQELQRKCRQIEGAVRPIS
;
A
#
# COMPACT_ATOMS: atom_id res chain seq x y z
N MET A 1 -12.94 -16.09 -2.28
CA MET A 1 -11.46 -16.14 -2.18
C MET A 1 -11.08 -16.03 -0.70
N ASN A 2 -9.94 -16.57 -0.24
CA ASN A 2 -9.50 -16.40 1.15
C ASN A 2 -8.61 -15.15 1.33
N ILE A 3 -8.26 -14.79 2.57
CA ILE A 3 -7.50 -13.58 2.86
C ILE A 3 -6.09 -13.56 2.25
N VAL A 4 -5.41 -14.71 2.18
CA VAL A 4 -4.07 -14.83 1.57
C VAL A 4 -4.14 -14.45 0.09
N ALA A 5 -5.08 -15.04 -0.64
CA ALA A 5 -5.28 -14.76 -2.05
C ALA A 5 -5.79 -13.32 -2.27
N LYS A 6 -6.62 -12.78 -1.37
CA LYS A 6 -7.09 -11.38 -1.42
C LYS A 6 -5.96 -10.38 -1.30
N MET A 7 -5.09 -10.53 -0.30
CA MET A 7 -3.93 -9.65 -0.10
C MET A 7 -3.02 -9.66 -1.33
N LYS A 8 -2.72 -10.86 -1.86
CA LYS A 8 -1.93 -10.99 -3.08
C LYS A 8 -2.57 -10.29 -4.27
N GLN A 9 -3.84 -10.58 -4.56
CA GLN A 9 -4.56 -10.00 -5.70
C GLN A 9 -4.62 -8.47 -5.62
N ASP A 10 -4.92 -7.92 -4.44
CA ASP A 10 -5.01 -6.49 -4.24
C ASP A 10 -3.66 -5.79 -4.43
N TRP A 11 -2.59 -6.31 -3.83
CA TRP A 11 -1.27 -5.70 -3.96
C TRP A 11 -0.68 -5.88 -5.35
N ASP A 12 -0.95 -6.99 -6.05
CA ASP A 12 -0.60 -7.15 -7.47
C ASP A 12 -1.36 -6.14 -8.36
N ARG A 13 -2.64 -5.90 -8.09
CA ARG A 13 -3.43 -4.86 -8.81
C ARG A 13 -2.85 -3.47 -8.58
N ARG A 14 -2.52 -3.12 -7.33
CA ARG A 14 -1.90 -1.82 -6.99
C ARG A 14 -0.52 -1.67 -7.66
N ALA A 15 0.31 -2.71 -7.61
CA ALA A 15 1.61 -2.72 -8.25
C ALA A 15 1.54 -2.48 -9.77
N LYS A 16 0.50 -3.04 -10.44
CA LYS A 16 0.22 -2.84 -11.87
C LYS A 16 -0.30 -1.44 -12.19
N HIS A 17 -1.12 -0.85 -11.33
CA HIS A 17 -1.62 0.51 -11.51
C HIS A 17 -0.46 1.52 -11.53
N HIS A 18 0.22 1.70 -10.39
CA HIS A 18 1.34 2.63 -10.31
C HIS A 18 2.26 2.32 -9.11
N THR A 19 3.29 1.52 -9.34
CA THR A 19 4.15 0.93 -8.30
C THR A 19 4.68 1.93 -7.26
N ARG A 20 5.26 3.06 -7.69
CA ARG A 20 5.86 4.04 -6.77
C ARG A 20 4.80 4.73 -5.89
N PHE A 21 3.61 4.97 -6.45
CA PHE A 21 2.52 5.65 -5.73
C PHE A 21 2.05 4.83 -4.55
N TRP A 22 1.86 3.53 -4.74
CA TRP A 22 1.40 2.63 -3.68
C TRP A 22 2.48 2.31 -2.65
N ILE A 23 3.76 2.56 -2.95
CA ILE A 23 4.87 2.40 -1.99
C ILE A 23 5.14 3.68 -1.21
N ALA A 24 5.02 4.84 -1.85
CA ALA A 24 5.36 6.15 -1.29
C ALA A 24 4.47 7.25 -1.89
N THR A 25 3.22 7.33 -1.40
CA THR A 25 2.16 8.24 -1.88
C THR A 25 2.58 9.70 -2.05
N GLU A 26 3.47 10.19 -1.18
CA GLU A 26 3.95 11.58 -1.20
C GLU A 26 5.20 11.79 -2.06
N ASP A 27 5.97 10.72 -2.32
CA ASP A 27 7.31 10.76 -2.91
C ASP A 27 7.44 9.90 -4.19
N PHE A 28 6.36 9.73 -4.98
CA PHE A 28 6.37 8.84 -6.15
C PHE A 28 6.66 9.50 -7.50
N GLN A 29 6.67 10.84 -7.54
CA GLN A 29 6.52 11.66 -8.74
C GLN A 29 7.54 11.28 -9.82
N ASN A 30 8.78 11.01 -9.41
CA ASN A 30 9.83 10.52 -10.29
C ASN A 30 10.78 9.59 -9.53
N GLU A 31 11.74 9.01 -10.25
CA GLU A 31 12.66 8.01 -9.71
C GLU A 31 13.58 8.59 -8.63
N GLU A 32 14.06 9.82 -8.81
CA GLU A 32 14.93 10.49 -7.86
C GLU A 32 14.20 10.77 -6.55
N VAL A 33 13.04 11.42 -6.59
CA VAL A 33 12.24 11.69 -5.37
C VAL A 33 11.93 10.39 -4.61
N PHE A 34 11.59 9.32 -5.35
CA PHE A 34 11.33 8.00 -4.80
C PHE A 34 12.57 7.36 -4.17
N ALA A 35 13.73 7.44 -4.81
CA ALA A 35 15.00 6.93 -4.27
C ALA A 35 15.42 7.70 -3.01
N GLN A 36 15.30 9.03 -3.04
CA GLN A 36 15.64 9.91 -1.91
C GLN A 36 14.75 9.63 -0.70
N SER A 37 13.46 9.35 -0.89
CA SER A 37 12.61 8.92 0.23
C SER A 37 13.07 7.59 0.83
N GLY A 38 13.56 6.66 0.00
CA GLY A 38 14.21 5.42 0.45
C GLY A 38 15.42 5.66 1.32
N LEU A 39 16.29 6.58 0.90
CA LEU A 39 17.47 6.99 1.66
C LEU A 39 17.08 7.57 3.02
N ARG A 40 16.12 8.51 3.06
CA ARG A 40 15.62 9.09 4.32
C ARG A 40 15.08 8.01 5.26
N THR A 41 14.36 7.02 4.74
CA THR A 41 13.86 5.88 5.55
C THR A 41 15.01 4.99 6.05
N ALA A 42 16.05 4.77 5.25
CA ALA A 42 17.21 3.99 5.63
C ALA A 42 18.04 4.67 6.74
N GLU A 43 18.34 5.96 6.58
CA GLU A 43 19.01 6.79 7.60
C GLU A 43 18.26 6.76 8.92
N ALA A 44 16.94 6.85 8.83
CA ALA A 44 16.01 6.69 9.92
C ALA A 44 16.13 5.35 10.67
N ILE A 45 16.16 4.23 9.95
CA ILE A 45 16.36 2.90 10.54
C ILE A 45 17.72 2.83 11.24
N LEU A 46 18.77 3.31 10.58
CA LEU A 46 20.14 3.32 11.12
C LEU A 46 20.26 4.19 12.37
N ALA A 47 19.61 5.36 12.38
CA ALA A 47 19.58 6.26 13.54
C ALA A 47 18.88 5.62 14.74
N THR A 48 17.73 4.98 14.53
CA THR A 48 17.02 4.23 15.57
C THR A 48 17.84 3.05 16.09
N LEU A 49 18.61 2.36 15.24
CA LEU A 49 19.50 1.29 15.70
C LEU A 49 20.73 1.82 16.45
N GLY A 50 21.18 3.04 16.15
CA GLY A 50 22.33 3.67 16.79
C GLY A 50 23.56 2.75 16.84
N SER A 51 24.10 2.55 18.06
CA SER A 51 25.28 1.73 18.31
C SER A 51 25.05 0.23 18.20
N TYR A 52 23.81 -0.24 18.04
CA TYR A 52 23.53 -1.66 17.88
C TYR A 52 23.95 -2.20 16.51
N THR A 53 24.08 -1.34 15.49
CA THR A 53 24.34 -1.75 14.10
C THR A 53 25.64 -2.56 13.91
N SER A 54 25.63 -3.51 12.96
CA SER A 54 26.84 -4.24 12.54
C SER A 54 26.79 -4.59 11.07
N THR A 55 27.91 -4.37 10.36
CA THR A 55 28.07 -4.74 8.95
C THR A 55 28.06 -6.24 8.69
N THR A 56 28.15 -7.06 9.74
CA THR A 56 28.08 -8.53 9.64
C THR A 56 26.65 -9.06 9.61
N TRP A 57 25.66 -8.22 9.90
CA TRP A 57 24.28 -8.64 10.11
C TRP A 57 23.58 -9.09 8.84
N ARG A 58 22.61 -9.96 9.09
CA ARG A 58 21.62 -10.41 8.13
C ARG A 58 20.29 -9.76 8.48
N VAL A 59 19.69 -9.09 7.51
CA VAL A 59 18.50 -8.26 7.70
C VAL A 59 17.32 -8.80 6.90
N LEU A 60 16.11 -8.73 7.45
CA LEU A 60 14.86 -9.01 6.74
C LEU A 60 13.99 -7.76 6.71
N ASP A 61 13.43 -7.44 5.55
CA ASP A 61 12.41 -6.41 5.32
C ASP A 61 11.06 -7.09 4.99
N ILE A 62 10.03 -6.82 5.79
CA ILE A 62 8.67 -7.35 5.57
C ILE A 62 7.81 -6.27 4.91
N GLY A 63 7.29 -6.57 3.72
CA GLY A 63 6.59 -5.59 2.88
C GLY A 63 7.58 -4.70 2.12
N CYS A 64 8.60 -5.30 1.51
CA CYS A 64 9.71 -4.55 0.93
C CYS A 64 9.35 -3.76 -0.33
N GLY A 65 8.18 -4.01 -0.94
CA GLY A 65 7.81 -3.48 -2.25
C GLY A 65 8.89 -3.82 -3.28
N ILE A 66 9.35 -2.81 -4.02
CA ILE A 66 10.45 -2.97 -4.98
C ILE A 66 11.85 -2.85 -4.36
N GLY A 67 11.96 -2.72 -3.03
CA GLY A 67 13.25 -2.57 -2.33
C GLY A 67 13.77 -1.13 -2.28
N ARG A 68 12.84 -0.16 -2.17
CA ARG A 68 13.16 1.27 -2.03
C ARG A 68 14.14 1.55 -0.89
N VAL A 69 13.94 0.88 0.26
CA VAL A 69 14.76 1.03 1.47
C VAL A 69 15.93 0.04 1.52
N LEU A 70 15.74 -1.16 0.95
CA LEU A 70 16.81 -2.17 0.83
C LEU A 70 18.04 -1.64 0.09
N LYS A 71 17.82 -0.86 -0.98
CA LYS A 71 18.90 -0.29 -1.81
C LYS A 71 19.88 0.57 -1.00
N PRO A 72 19.44 1.64 -0.29
CA PRO A 72 20.33 2.45 0.54
C PRO A 72 20.81 1.76 1.82
N LEU A 73 20.10 0.76 2.37
CA LEU A 73 20.61 -0.03 3.50
C LEU A 73 21.70 -1.05 3.11
N SER A 74 21.80 -1.39 1.82
CA SER A 74 22.70 -2.44 1.34
C SER A 74 24.18 -2.29 1.76
N PRO A 75 24.78 -1.08 1.84
CA PRO A 75 26.19 -0.95 2.26
C PRO A 75 26.42 -1.18 3.76
N HIS A 76 25.36 -1.20 4.57
CA HIS A 76 25.45 -1.23 6.04
C HIS A 76 25.38 -2.64 6.62
N PHE A 77 25.08 -3.65 5.81
CA PHE A 77 24.82 -5.02 6.28
C PHE A 77 25.41 -6.07 5.35
N ARG A 78 25.67 -7.27 5.88
CA ARG A 78 26.28 -8.37 5.13
C ARG A 78 25.34 -8.88 4.04
N HIS A 79 24.07 -9.05 4.39
CA HIS A 79 23.04 -9.51 3.47
C HIS A 79 21.67 -9.01 3.90
N LEU A 80 20.87 -8.58 2.95
CA LEU A 80 19.50 -8.14 3.19
C LEU A 80 18.54 -9.00 2.37
N THR A 81 17.45 -9.38 3.01
CA THR A 81 16.36 -10.13 2.40
C THR A 81 15.10 -9.29 2.44
N GLY A 82 14.45 -9.09 1.30
CA GLY A 82 13.13 -8.46 1.23
C GLY A 82 12.04 -9.48 0.95
N VAL A 83 10.90 -9.37 1.61
CA VAL A 83 9.70 -10.12 1.25
C VAL A 83 8.51 -9.21 1.00
N ASP A 84 7.72 -9.54 -0.01
CA ASP A 84 6.46 -8.87 -0.31
C ASP A 84 5.41 -9.90 -0.76
N VAL A 85 4.13 -9.64 -0.50
CA VAL A 85 3.04 -10.54 -0.91
C VAL A 85 2.75 -10.43 -2.41
N SER A 86 3.15 -9.32 -3.04
CA SER A 86 2.93 -9.08 -4.47
C SER A 86 4.07 -9.65 -5.32
N ALA A 87 3.73 -10.57 -6.21
CA ALA A 87 4.67 -11.07 -7.21
C ALA A 87 5.10 -9.96 -8.20
N GLU A 88 4.20 -9.02 -8.49
CA GLU A 88 4.47 -7.87 -9.35
C GLU A 88 5.49 -6.92 -8.72
N MET A 89 5.39 -6.66 -7.41
CA MET A 89 6.40 -5.90 -6.66
C MET A 89 7.76 -6.61 -6.71
N ILE A 90 7.78 -7.92 -6.47
CA ILE A 90 9.02 -8.70 -6.48
C ILE A 90 9.64 -8.75 -7.88
N ALA A 91 8.86 -8.87 -8.94
CA ALA A 91 9.37 -8.81 -10.31
C ALA A 91 10.05 -7.45 -10.59
N LYS A 92 9.40 -6.34 -10.22
CA LYS A 92 9.96 -4.98 -10.38
C LYS A 92 11.17 -4.73 -9.46
N SER A 93 11.22 -5.39 -8.30
CA SER A 93 12.37 -5.31 -7.39
C SER A 93 13.66 -5.83 -8.04
N LYS A 94 13.56 -6.85 -8.91
CA LYS A 94 14.73 -7.41 -9.61
C LYS A 94 15.37 -6.36 -10.50
N THR A 95 14.57 -5.56 -11.20
CA THR A 95 15.06 -4.44 -12.00
C THR A 95 15.64 -3.32 -11.13
N TRP A 96 14.91 -2.89 -10.09
CA TRP A 96 15.32 -1.78 -9.20
C TRP A 96 16.66 -2.04 -8.48
N LEU A 97 16.90 -3.30 -8.14
CA LEU A 97 18.04 -3.77 -7.34
C LEU A 97 19.11 -4.48 -8.19
N THR A 98 19.07 -4.38 -9.53
CA THR A 98 19.96 -5.13 -10.43
C THR A 98 21.44 -5.02 -10.04
N ASP A 99 21.89 -3.83 -9.62
CA ASP A 99 23.30 -3.57 -9.28
C ASP A 99 23.68 -3.90 -7.83
N ILE A 100 22.72 -4.35 -7.02
CA ILE A 100 22.91 -4.57 -5.58
C ILE A 100 23.14 -6.05 -5.29
N LYS A 101 24.39 -6.42 -5.04
CA LYS A 101 24.83 -7.83 -4.96
C LYS A 101 24.45 -8.58 -3.69
N ASN A 102 24.23 -7.87 -2.59
CA ASN A 102 23.97 -8.46 -1.28
C ASN A 102 22.49 -8.35 -0.85
N VAL A 103 21.58 -8.10 -1.79
CA VAL A 103 20.13 -8.07 -1.56
C VAL A 103 19.46 -9.21 -2.30
N SER A 104 18.48 -9.86 -1.66
CA SER A 104 17.63 -10.86 -2.28
C SER A 104 16.17 -10.62 -1.93
N THR A 105 15.28 -10.70 -2.90
CA THR A 105 13.84 -10.45 -2.73
C THR A 105 13.01 -11.68 -3.08
N PHE A 106 11.97 -11.96 -2.29
CA PHE A 106 11.12 -13.14 -2.45
C PHE A 106 9.64 -12.79 -2.28
N GLU A 107 8.78 -13.46 -3.04
CA GLU A 107 7.35 -13.46 -2.76
C GLU A 107 7.08 -14.26 -1.48
N THR A 108 6.26 -13.72 -0.57
CA THR A 108 5.82 -14.43 0.65
C THR A 108 4.34 -14.79 0.57
N SER A 109 3.90 -15.71 1.45
CA SER A 109 2.46 -16.02 1.67
C SER A 109 1.65 -14.81 2.15
N GLY A 110 2.33 -13.77 2.65
CA GLY A 110 1.70 -12.58 3.22
C GLY A 110 1.22 -12.78 4.66
N VAL A 111 1.36 -13.99 5.23
CA VAL A 111 0.84 -14.34 6.56
C VAL A 111 1.87 -15.00 7.48
N ASP A 112 3.03 -15.41 6.97
CA ASP A 112 4.08 -16.05 7.76
C ASP A 112 5.48 -15.84 7.14
N LEU A 113 6.51 -16.39 7.79
CA LEU A 113 7.91 -16.36 7.35
C LEU A 113 8.48 -17.78 7.19
N SER A 114 7.65 -18.74 6.79
CA SER A 114 8.04 -20.16 6.63
C SER A 114 9.17 -20.38 5.62
N LEU A 115 9.40 -19.43 4.71
CA LEU A 115 10.55 -19.38 3.80
C LEU A 115 11.90 -19.41 4.52
N PHE A 116 11.95 -19.02 5.80
CA PHE A 116 13.18 -18.85 6.54
C PHE A 116 13.24 -19.75 7.78
N PRO A 117 14.42 -20.34 8.07
CA PRO A 117 14.62 -21.09 9.30
C PRO A 117 14.59 -20.17 10.53
N SER A 118 14.50 -20.78 11.71
CA SER A 118 14.61 -20.05 12.98
C SER A 118 16.02 -19.44 13.15
N ARG A 119 16.12 -18.32 13.87
CA ARG A 119 17.41 -17.68 14.25
C ARG A 119 18.32 -17.34 13.06
N ASN A 120 17.72 -16.83 12.00
CA ASN A 120 18.32 -16.58 10.70
C ASN A 120 18.71 -15.09 10.51
N PHE A 121 18.02 -14.17 11.16
CA PHE A 121 18.24 -12.72 11.00
C PHE A 121 18.64 -12.07 12.31
N HIS A 122 19.47 -11.03 12.23
CA HIS A 122 19.88 -10.20 13.36
C HIS A 122 18.96 -8.99 13.53
N LEU A 123 18.39 -8.53 12.41
CA LEU A 123 17.43 -7.44 12.33
C LEU A 123 16.27 -7.88 11.43
N VAL A 124 15.05 -7.66 11.89
CA VAL A 124 13.88 -7.60 11.03
C VAL A 124 13.35 -6.18 11.07
N TYR A 125 13.00 -5.61 9.93
CA TYR A 125 12.29 -4.36 9.89
C TYR A 125 11.05 -4.39 8.99
N SER A 126 10.13 -3.46 9.24
CA SER A 126 8.93 -3.26 8.44
C SER A 126 8.55 -1.78 8.47
N TYR A 127 8.36 -1.18 7.31
CA TYR A 127 8.05 0.24 7.21
C TYR A 127 6.84 0.45 6.32
N VAL A 128 5.78 1.07 6.87
CA VAL A 128 4.53 1.38 6.13
C VAL A 128 3.87 0.12 5.55
N ALA A 129 4.16 -1.08 6.09
CA ALA A 129 3.53 -2.33 5.68
C ALA A 129 2.52 -2.85 6.71
N PHE A 130 2.92 -2.96 7.98
CA PHE A 130 2.05 -3.52 9.04
C PHE A 130 0.75 -2.74 9.25
N GLN A 131 0.74 -1.44 8.98
CA GLN A 131 -0.47 -0.61 9.11
C GLN A 131 -1.59 -1.00 8.15
N HIS A 132 -1.27 -1.68 7.05
CA HIS A 132 -2.23 -2.15 6.04
C HIS A 132 -2.61 -3.63 6.24
N MET A 133 -1.90 -4.35 7.11
CA MET A 133 -2.15 -5.76 7.36
C MET A 133 -3.29 -5.94 8.36
N PRO A 134 -4.22 -6.89 8.13
CA PRO A 134 -5.21 -7.25 9.14
C PRO A 134 -4.56 -7.61 10.48
N ARG A 135 -5.20 -7.28 11.61
CA ARG A 135 -4.62 -7.52 12.94
C ARG A 135 -4.15 -8.97 13.17
N PRO A 136 -4.91 -10.02 12.78
CA PRO A 136 -4.43 -11.40 12.93
C PRO A 136 -3.17 -11.71 12.11
N VAL A 137 -2.99 -11.04 10.96
CA VAL A 137 -1.78 -11.15 10.12
C VAL A 137 -0.60 -10.49 10.84
N PHE A 138 -0.77 -9.29 11.37
CA PHE A 138 0.27 -8.61 12.15
C PHE A 138 0.68 -9.45 13.37
N ASP A 139 -0.29 -9.98 14.11
CA ASP A 139 -0.05 -10.84 15.27
C ASP A 139 0.80 -12.06 14.90
N ARG A 140 0.45 -12.71 13.79
CA ARG A 140 1.21 -13.85 13.26
C ARG A 140 2.63 -13.45 12.85
N TYR A 141 2.81 -12.28 12.25
CA TYR A 141 4.15 -11.78 11.92
C TYR A 141 4.99 -11.54 13.18
N VAL A 142 4.44 -10.96 14.25
CA VAL A 142 5.22 -10.73 15.48
C VAL A 142 5.76 -12.06 16.05
N GLU A 143 4.96 -13.12 16.04
CA GLU A 143 5.41 -14.47 16.43
C GLU A 143 6.52 -15.02 15.50
N GLU A 144 6.31 -14.92 14.19
CA GLU A 144 7.26 -15.41 13.20
C GLU A 144 8.58 -14.62 13.23
N ILE A 145 8.52 -13.32 13.50
CA ILE A 145 9.68 -12.46 13.70
C ILE A 145 10.46 -12.93 14.92
N ASN A 146 9.79 -13.26 16.04
CA ASN A 146 10.48 -13.87 17.17
C ASN A 146 11.22 -15.14 16.72
N ARG A 147 10.56 -16.04 15.99
CA ARG A 147 11.17 -17.30 15.52
C ARG A 147 12.40 -17.07 14.64
N VAL A 148 12.33 -16.20 13.64
CA VAL A 148 13.41 -15.99 12.67
C VAL A 148 14.54 -15.11 13.20
N LEU A 149 14.32 -14.32 14.26
CA LEU A 149 15.38 -13.54 14.89
C LEU A 149 16.33 -14.41 15.72
N THR A 150 17.63 -14.10 15.62
CA THR A 150 18.66 -14.59 16.52
C THR A 150 18.36 -14.16 17.97
N PRO A 151 18.90 -14.83 19.00
CA PRO A 151 18.83 -14.31 20.36
C PRO A 151 19.35 -12.88 20.40
N ARG A 152 18.66 -11.99 21.11
CA ARG A 152 18.97 -10.55 21.19
C ARG A 152 18.90 -9.79 19.86
N GLY A 153 18.34 -10.39 18.82
CA GLY A 153 18.06 -9.71 17.56
C GLY A 153 17.01 -8.61 17.72
N PHE A 154 16.98 -7.69 16.76
CA PHE A 154 16.18 -6.48 16.82
C PHE A 154 15.02 -6.50 15.84
N LEU A 155 13.92 -5.90 16.23
CA LEU A 155 12.77 -5.59 15.41
C LEU A 155 12.63 -4.06 15.34
N VAL A 156 12.68 -3.51 14.12
CA VAL A 156 12.43 -2.08 13.87
C VAL A 156 11.17 -1.94 13.04
N PHE A 157 10.20 -1.15 13.47
CA PHE A 157 8.99 -1.01 12.66
C PHE A 157 8.28 0.33 12.85
N GLN A 158 7.52 0.70 11.83
CA GLN A 158 6.60 1.84 11.91
C GLN A 158 5.16 1.35 12.03
N LEU A 159 4.41 1.98 12.94
CA LEU A 159 2.96 1.82 13.04
C LEU A 159 2.27 3.15 13.40
N PRO A 160 1.05 3.41 12.91
CA PRO A 160 0.19 4.46 13.42
C PRO A 160 -0.23 4.15 14.87
N ILE A 161 -0.08 5.14 15.74
CA ILE A 161 -0.43 5.08 17.16
C ILE A 161 -1.46 6.14 17.47
N GLY A 162 -2.46 5.75 18.26
CA GLY A 162 -3.51 6.62 18.73
C GLY A 162 -4.72 5.80 19.11
N ARG A 163 -5.92 6.35 18.91
CA ARG A 163 -7.16 5.62 19.22
C ARG A 163 -7.21 4.34 18.41
N HIS A 164 -7.63 3.24 19.04
CA HIS A 164 -7.82 1.97 18.35
C HIS A 164 -8.72 2.16 17.11
N GLN A 165 -8.16 1.89 15.94
CA GLN A 165 -8.88 1.88 14.66
C GLN A 165 -8.57 0.57 13.94
N ASP A 166 -9.62 -0.12 13.49
CA ASP A 166 -9.51 -1.32 12.69
C ASP A 166 -10.41 -1.22 11.46
N ALA A 167 -10.19 -2.13 10.52
CA ALA A 167 -10.96 -2.28 9.30
C ALA A 167 -11.30 -3.77 9.10
N PRO A 168 -12.31 -4.09 8.26
CA PRO A 168 -12.66 -5.47 7.95
C PRO A 168 -11.43 -6.31 7.56
N LEU A 169 -11.48 -7.62 7.86
CA LEU A 169 -10.38 -8.55 7.56
C LEU A 169 -9.95 -8.49 6.09
N GLU A 170 -10.90 -8.34 5.18
CA GLU A 170 -10.68 -8.26 3.74
C GLU A 170 -10.16 -6.91 3.21
N ASP A 171 -10.06 -5.88 4.07
CA ASP A 171 -9.50 -4.58 3.69
C ASP A 171 -7.98 -4.58 3.84
N THR A 172 -7.29 -4.56 2.70
CA THR A 172 -5.84 -4.76 2.58
C THR A 172 -5.05 -3.47 2.41
N ILE A 173 -5.70 -2.30 2.58
CA ILE A 173 -5.07 -0.98 2.45
C ILE A 173 -5.51 0.00 3.54
N ALA A 174 -6.65 -0.22 4.20
CA ALA A 174 -7.03 0.62 5.33
C ALA A 174 -5.91 0.69 6.38
N VAL A 175 -5.66 1.91 6.84
CA VAL A 175 -4.66 2.19 7.87
C VAL A 175 -5.24 1.80 9.23
N ARG A 176 -4.54 0.92 9.95
CA ARG A 176 -4.89 0.49 11.30
C ARG A 176 -3.98 1.17 12.31
N SER A 177 -4.58 1.70 13.38
CA SER A 177 -3.86 2.31 14.49
C SER A 177 -4.00 1.48 15.76
N TYR A 178 -2.93 1.45 16.54
CA TYR A 178 -2.86 0.73 17.81
C TYR A 178 -2.74 1.72 18.95
N GLU A 179 -3.36 1.38 20.08
CA GLU A 179 -3.02 2.06 21.33
C GLU A 179 -1.61 1.63 21.75
N TYR A 180 -0.87 2.54 22.38
CA TYR A 180 0.53 2.27 22.74
C TYR A 180 0.63 1.10 23.72
N GLU A 181 -0.24 1.06 24.73
CA GLU A 181 -0.30 -0.01 25.72
C GLU A 181 -0.69 -1.36 25.09
N GLU A 182 -1.61 -1.36 24.11
CA GLU A 182 -1.98 -2.56 23.35
C GLU A 182 -0.75 -3.12 22.61
N LEU A 183 -0.01 -2.26 21.91
CA LEU A 183 1.18 -2.64 21.16
C LEU A 183 2.29 -3.15 22.10
N GLU A 184 2.55 -2.45 23.21
CA GLU A 184 3.59 -2.83 24.17
C GLU A 184 3.28 -4.19 24.81
N GLN A 185 2.04 -4.43 25.24
CA GLN A 185 1.61 -5.72 25.78
C GLN A 185 1.74 -6.84 24.75
N LYS A 186 1.36 -6.56 23.49
CA LYS A 186 1.49 -7.52 22.38
C LYS A 186 2.95 -7.91 22.13
N LEU A 187 3.87 -6.94 22.11
CA LEU A 187 5.31 -7.20 21.97
C LEU A 187 5.84 -8.02 23.15
N LYS A 188 5.52 -7.62 24.39
CA LYS A 188 5.92 -8.33 25.62
C LYS A 188 5.46 -9.78 25.62
N LYS A 189 4.18 -10.03 25.27
CA LYS A 189 3.63 -11.40 25.14
C LYS A 189 4.42 -12.25 24.12
N ASN A 190 4.96 -11.62 23.08
CA ASN A 190 5.70 -12.28 22.02
C ASN A 190 7.23 -12.28 22.22
N GLY A 191 7.70 -12.06 23.46
CA GLY A 191 9.11 -12.17 23.80
C GLY A 191 9.98 -11.01 23.31
N PHE A 192 9.37 -9.83 23.14
CA PHE A 192 10.05 -8.59 22.81
C PHE A 192 9.96 -7.59 23.96
N GLU A 193 11.03 -6.84 24.16
CA GLU A 193 11.06 -5.65 25.00
C GLU A 193 11.22 -4.42 24.10
N LEU A 194 10.39 -3.41 24.31
CA LEU A 194 10.48 -2.16 23.56
C LEU A 194 11.58 -1.28 24.17
N ILE A 195 12.60 -0.95 23.38
CA ILE A 195 13.77 -0.15 23.79
C ILE A 195 13.52 1.33 23.55
N GLU A 196 12.98 1.68 22.38
CA GLU A 196 12.73 3.05 21.98
C GLU A 196 11.42 3.15 21.21
N ALA A 197 10.67 4.21 21.48
CA ALA A 197 9.56 4.66 20.66
C ALA A 197 9.79 6.15 20.35
N THR A 198 10.23 6.44 19.13
CA THR A 198 10.42 7.83 18.70
C THR A 198 9.12 8.31 18.03
N GLU A 199 8.54 9.40 18.54
CA GLU A 199 7.53 10.16 17.80
C GLU A 199 8.23 10.91 16.67
N ARG A 200 7.82 10.72 15.41
CA ARG A 200 8.32 11.56 14.32
C ARG A 200 7.45 12.79 14.11
N ASP A 201 8.16 13.91 13.98
CA ASP A 201 7.65 15.27 13.83
C ASP A 201 6.63 15.42 12.68
N ARG A 202 5.60 16.23 12.95
CA ARG A 202 4.33 16.38 12.23
C ARG A 202 4.43 17.11 10.88
N SER A 203 5.63 17.51 10.47
CA SER A 203 5.85 18.50 9.42
C SER A 203 5.77 17.95 7.98
N SER A 204 5.84 16.62 7.79
CA SER A 204 5.90 15.97 6.47
C SER A 204 4.64 15.21 6.05
N LEU A 205 3.58 15.16 6.88
CA LEU A 205 2.35 14.39 6.60
C LEU A 205 1.17 15.28 6.15
N PRO A 206 0.28 14.78 5.25
CA PRO A 206 -0.90 15.52 4.77
C PRO A 206 -1.84 15.97 5.90
N SER A 207 -2.57 17.07 5.68
CA SER A 207 -3.46 17.69 6.69
C SER A 207 -4.56 16.75 7.21
N MET A 208 -5.05 15.81 6.40
CA MET A 208 -6.04 14.80 6.81
C MET A 208 -5.51 13.79 7.83
N ALA A 209 -4.19 13.52 7.86
CA ALA A 209 -3.56 12.64 8.84
C ALA A 209 -3.28 13.33 10.19
N ARG A 210 -3.60 14.63 10.33
CA ARG A 210 -3.40 15.39 11.58
C ARG A 210 -4.48 15.14 12.63
N GLN A 211 -5.50 14.32 12.33
CA GLN A 211 -6.50 13.93 13.31
C GLN A 211 -6.03 12.72 14.13
N ASN A 212 -5.61 13.01 15.37
CA ASN A 212 -5.47 12.12 16.54
C ASN A 212 -4.54 10.88 16.48
N ASN A 213 -3.92 10.55 15.35
CA ASN A 213 -2.95 9.45 15.25
C ASN A 213 -1.57 9.95 14.77
N PHE A 214 -0.47 9.45 15.34
CA PHE A 214 0.92 9.75 14.90
C PHE A 214 1.62 8.48 14.42
N HIS A 215 2.64 8.61 13.56
CA HIS A 215 3.41 7.46 13.07
C HIS A 215 4.60 7.21 14.00
N GLY A 216 4.47 6.23 14.89
CA GLY A 216 5.53 5.83 15.81
C GLY A 216 6.58 4.99 15.09
N PHE A 217 7.86 5.25 15.39
CA PHE A 217 8.97 4.42 14.94
C PHE A 217 9.54 3.67 16.15
N PHE A 218 9.53 2.35 16.09
CA PHE A 218 9.75 1.49 17.25
C PHE A 218 11.01 0.65 17.09
N LEU A 219 11.79 0.57 18.17
CA LEU A 219 12.87 -0.40 18.33
C LEU A 219 12.50 -1.37 19.44
N ALA A 220 12.40 -2.65 19.10
CA ALA A 220 12.23 -3.73 20.07
C ALA A 220 13.38 -4.73 19.98
N GLN A 221 13.76 -5.32 21.10
CA GLN A 221 14.74 -6.40 21.15
C GLN A 221 14.08 -7.69 21.61
N LYS A 222 14.45 -8.80 20.96
CA LYS A 222 14.05 -10.13 21.37
C LYS A 222 14.73 -10.49 22.70
N THR A 223 13.93 -10.68 23.74
CA THR A 223 14.40 -11.05 25.09
C THR A 223 14.17 -12.52 25.43
N SER A 224 13.16 -13.15 24.82
CA SER A 224 12.88 -14.58 25.02
C SER A 224 12.44 -15.25 23.72
N THR A 225 12.59 -16.58 23.66
CA THR A 225 11.99 -17.38 22.57
C THR A 225 10.66 -17.90 23.06
N ILE A 226 9.60 -17.62 22.31
CA ILE A 226 8.26 -18.11 22.62
C ILE A 226 7.95 -19.39 21.85
N ARG A 227 7.04 -20.21 22.37
CA ARG A 227 6.34 -21.20 21.55
C ARG A 227 5.21 -20.47 20.82
N PRO A 228 5.16 -20.49 19.48
CA PRO A 228 4.08 -19.84 18.74
C PRO A 228 2.72 -20.43 19.14
N ASP A 229 1.75 -19.58 19.43
CA ASP A 229 0.35 -19.98 19.67
C ASP A 229 -0.45 -19.68 18.40
N ILE A 230 -0.24 -20.55 17.40
CA ILE A 230 -0.61 -20.29 16.01
C ILE A 230 -2.13 -20.40 15.83
N ASN A 231 -2.84 -19.29 16.04
CA ASN A 231 -4.20 -19.17 15.52
C ASN A 231 -4.13 -18.79 14.04
N VAL A 232 -4.43 -19.77 13.18
CA VAL A 232 -4.49 -19.62 11.71
C VAL A 232 -5.88 -19.91 11.14
N SER A 233 -6.89 -20.04 12.01
CA SER A 233 -8.28 -20.28 11.57
C SER A 233 -8.79 -19.19 10.62
N TRP A 234 -8.34 -17.95 10.82
CA TRP A 234 -8.69 -16.80 9.99
C TRP A 234 -8.11 -16.85 8.57
N ILE A 235 -7.09 -17.68 8.30
CA ILE A 235 -6.50 -17.81 6.96
C ILE A 235 -7.54 -18.34 5.95
N GLN A 236 -8.49 -19.15 6.42
CA GLN A 236 -9.55 -19.72 5.59
C GLN A 236 -10.81 -18.86 5.56
N SER A 237 -10.81 -17.68 6.21
CA SER A 237 -11.96 -16.77 6.15
C SER A 237 -12.24 -16.32 4.72
N GLU A 238 -13.51 -16.42 4.32
CA GLU A 238 -13.96 -15.95 3.00
C GLU A 238 -13.93 -14.42 2.93
N CYS A 239 -13.37 -13.91 1.84
CA CYS A 239 -13.30 -12.50 1.51
C CYS A 239 -14.04 -12.22 0.20
N ARG A 240 -14.75 -11.09 0.17
CA ARG A 240 -15.45 -10.56 -1.01
C ARG A 240 -14.46 -9.87 -1.94
N GLU A 241 -14.77 -9.90 -3.24
CA GLU A 241 -14.02 -9.16 -4.26
C GLU A 241 -14.55 -7.74 -4.40
N HIS A 242 -14.45 -6.93 -3.35
CA HIS A 242 -14.80 -5.51 -3.40
C HIS A 242 -13.58 -4.65 -3.04
N ALA A 243 -13.45 -3.52 -3.73
CA ALA A 243 -12.45 -2.52 -3.43
C ALA A 243 -12.75 -1.85 -2.08
N SER A 244 -11.72 -1.53 -1.30
CA SER A 244 -11.96 -0.71 -0.12
C SER A 244 -12.32 0.72 -0.49
N PHE A 245 -12.95 1.43 0.45
CA PHE A 245 -13.21 2.86 0.30
C PHE A 245 -11.91 3.65 0.08
N LEU A 246 -10.85 3.30 0.81
CA LEU A 246 -9.55 3.96 0.67
C LEU A 246 -8.91 3.65 -0.69
N ASP A 247 -9.03 2.43 -1.22
CA ASP A 247 -8.59 2.14 -2.60
C ASP A 247 -9.26 3.11 -3.57
N THR A 248 -10.59 3.22 -3.53
CA THR A 248 -11.34 4.12 -4.43
C THR A 248 -10.85 5.56 -4.33
N HIS A 249 -10.69 6.06 -3.10
CA HIS A 249 -10.18 7.40 -2.86
C HIS A 249 -8.77 7.60 -3.45
N MET A 250 -7.87 6.63 -3.28
CA MET A 250 -6.50 6.70 -3.79
C MET A 250 -6.43 6.72 -5.32
N TYR A 251 -7.28 5.95 -6.02
CA TYR A 251 -7.37 6.02 -7.49
C TYR A 251 -7.88 7.39 -7.93
N LEU A 252 -8.92 7.93 -7.28
CA LEU A 252 -9.47 9.25 -7.61
C LEU A 252 -8.41 10.35 -7.40
N SER A 253 -7.71 10.36 -6.26
CA SER A 253 -6.67 11.35 -5.97
C SER A 253 -5.47 11.25 -6.91
N PHE A 254 -5.09 10.04 -7.34
CA PHE A 254 -4.04 9.87 -8.35
C PHE A 254 -4.49 10.45 -9.70
N ALA A 255 -5.70 10.11 -10.16
CA ALA A 255 -6.22 10.61 -11.43
C ALA A 255 -6.37 12.13 -11.43
N GLU A 256 -6.82 12.72 -10.32
CA GLU A 256 -6.89 14.18 -10.15
C GLU A 256 -5.51 14.81 -10.28
N ARG A 257 -4.49 14.24 -9.63
CA ARG A 257 -3.12 14.74 -9.75
C ARG A 257 -2.56 14.61 -11.17
N CYS A 258 -2.87 13.53 -11.89
CA CYS A 258 -2.52 13.42 -13.32
C CYS A 258 -3.18 14.52 -14.15
N LEU A 259 -4.43 14.91 -13.86
CA LEU A 259 -5.07 16.03 -14.53
C LEU A 259 -4.37 17.36 -14.21
N ASP A 260 -3.96 17.58 -12.96
CA ASP A 260 -3.24 18.79 -12.54
C ASP A 260 -1.87 18.91 -13.22
N THR A 261 -1.20 17.79 -13.53
CA THR A 261 0.08 17.76 -14.26
C THR A 261 -0.08 17.74 -15.78
N GLY A 262 -1.30 17.62 -16.29
CA GLY A 262 -1.60 17.56 -17.72
C GLY A 262 -1.56 16.15 -18.33
N ASP A 263 -1.27 15.13 -17.54
CA ASP A 263 -1.20 13.71 -17.92
C ASP A 263 -2.62 13.09 -18.07
N THR A 264 -3.41 13.68 -18.95
CA THR A 264 -4.85 13.37 -19.08
C THR A 264 -5.09 11.91 -19.51
N GLU A 265 -4.20 11.33 -20.30
CA GLU A 265 -4.33 9.93 -20.72
C GLU A 265 -4.15 8.96 -19.53
N GLU A 266 -3.18 9.24 -18.65
CA GLU A 266 -2.97 8.45 -17.43
C GLU A 266 -4.18 8.59 -16.49
N ALA A 267 -4.71 9.81 -16.34
CA ALA A 267 -5.94 10.02 -15.55
C ALA A 267 -7.13 9.17 -16.07
N ILE A 268 -7.34 9.12 -17.39
CA ILE A 268 -8.38 8.29 -18.00
C ILE A 268 -8.15 6.82 -17.69
N GLN A 269 -6.91 6.32 -17.85
CA GLN A 269 -6.57 4.94 -17.57
C GLN A 269 -6.80 4.59 -16.09
N THR A 270 -6.44 5.48 -15.16
CA THR A 270 -6.69 5.32 -13.73
C THR A 270 -8.19 5.24 -13.42
N TYR A 271 -9.01 6.10 -14.01
CA TYR A 271 -10.47 6.03 -13.83
C TYR A 271 -11.07 4.75 -14.42
N GLU A 272 -10.62 4.31 -15.61
CA GLU A 272 -11.07 3.06 -16.23
C GLU A 272 -10.69 1.86 -15.36
N GLN A 273 -9.47 1.83 -14.84
CA GLN A 273 -9.04 0.81 -13.89
C GLN A 273 -9.89 0.84 -12.62
N LEU A 274 -10.18 2.02 -12.06
CA LEU A 274 -11.08 2.19 -10.92
C LEU A 274 -12.43 1.53 -11.17
N LEU A 275 -13.07 1.87 -12.28
CA LEU A 275 -14.40 1.38 -12.62
C LEU A 275 -14.44 -0.10 -12.96
N ASN A 276 -13.33 -0.67 -13.45
CA ASN A 276 -13.22 -2.11 -13.67
C ASN A 276 -13.28 -2.92 -12.37
N HIS A 277 -12.75 -2.40 -11.25
CA HIS A 277 -12.72 -3.12 -9.97
C HIS A 277 -13.70 -2.57 -8.93
N ASN A 278 -14.23 -1.37 -9.13
CA ASN A 278 -15.34 -0.79 -8.37
C ASN A 278 -16.34 -0.12 -9.32
N PRO A 279 -17.17 -0.92 -10.04
CA PRO A 279 -18.16 -0.39 -10.97
C PRO A 279 -19.26 0.43 -10.26
N SER A 280 -19.44 0.28 -8.94
CA SER A 280 -20.41 1.07 -8.17
C SER A 280 -19.92 2.47 -7.77
N SER A 281 -18.71 2.87 -8.17
CA SER A 281 -18.16 4.19 -7.85
C SER A 281 -18.83 5.28 -8.68
N LEU A 282 -19.90 5.89 -8.14
CA LEU A 282 -20.58 7.03 -8.77
C LEU A 282 -19.59 8.15 -9.10
N GLU A 283 -18.71 8.49 -8.16
CA GLU A 283 -17.71 9.54 -8.35
C GLU A 283 -16.74 9.22 -9.49
N GLY A 284 -16.27 7.97 -9.59
CA GLY A 284 -15.40 7.53 -10.69
C GLY A 284 -16.05 7.70 -12.06
N TRP A 285 -17.34 7.35 -12.19
CA TRP A 285 -18.09 7.54 -13.44
C TRP A 285 -18.27 9.02 -13.78
N LEU A 286 -18.58 9.86 -12.79
CA LEU A 286 -18.76 11.30 -12.97
C LEU A 286 -17.47 11.97 -13.42
N GLN A 287 -16.35 11.68 -12.76
CA GLN A 287 -15.06 12.29 -13.11
C GLN A 287 -14.59 11.84 -14.50
N LEU A 288 -14.70 10.55 -14.83
CA LEU A 288 -14.36 10.06 -16.17
C LEU A 288 -15.22 10.73 -17.26
N THR A 289 -16.53 10.86 -17.02
CA THR A 289 -17.44 11.55 -17.95
C THR A 289 -17.02 13.01 -18.14
N ARG A 290 -16.69 13.71 -17.05
CA ARG A 290 -16.23 15.11 -17.09
C ARG A 290 -14.97 15.28 -17.92
N VAL A 291 -13.99 14.38 -17.78
CA VAL A 291 -12.77 14.38 -18.58
C VAL A 291 -13.09 14.23 -20.07
N PHE A 292 -13.95 13.27 -20.46
CA PHE A 292 -14.32 13.10 -21.87
C PHE A 292 -15.06 14.30 -22.46
N ILE A 293 -15.93 14.95 -21.69
CA ILE A 293 -16.60 16.19 -22.12
C ILE A 293 -15.57 17.29 -22.35
N HIS A 294 -14.62 17.48 -21.44
CA HIS A 294 -13.58 18.52 -21.57
C HIS A 294 -12.70 18.29 -22.79
N LEU A 295 -12.40 17.03 -23.12
CA LEU A 295 -11.65 16.66 -24.32
C LEU A 295 -12.46 16.72 -25.62
N GLY A 296 -13.76 17.07 -25.57
CA GLY A 296 -14.64 17.04 -26.74
C GLY A 296 -14.95 15.62 -27.26
N LYS A 297 -14.58 14.57 -26.51
CA LYS A 297 -14.83 13.15 -26.86
C LYS A 297 -16.27 12.79 -26.47
N LEU A 298 -17.24 13.43 -27.11
CA LEU A 298 -18.65 13.35 -26.70
C LEU A 298 -19.23 11.93 -26.78
N ASP A 299 -18.84 11.13 -27.77
CA ASP A 299 -19.30 9.73 -27.90
C ASP A 299 -18.86 8.88 -26.71
N ARG A 300 -17.62 9.09 -26.24
CA ARG A 300 -17.11 8.41 -25.03
C ARG A 300 -17.86 8.88 -23.80
N ALA A 301 -18.07 10.19 -23.66
CA ALA A 301 -18.85 10.75 -22.55
C ALA A 301 -20.29 10.21 -22.50
N VAL A 302 -20.98 10.11 -23.65
CA VAL A 302 -22.32 9.48 -23.75
C VAL A 302 -22.25 8.02 -23.32
N SER A 303 -21.24 7.27 -23.78
CA SER A 303 -21.08 5.86 -23.43
C SER A 303 -20.84 5.66 -21.93
N THR A 304 -19.93 6.45 -21.34
CA THR A 304 -19.63 6.43 -19.91
C THR A 304 -20.85 6.80 -19.07
N LEU A 305 -21.58 7.85 -19.45
CA LEU A 305 -22.76 8.29 -18.72
C LEU A 305 -23.97 7.34 -18.89
N THR A 306 -24.06 6.63 -20.02
CA THR A 306 -25.02 5.54 -20.21
C THR A 306 -24.72 4.38 -19.26
N ALA A 307 -23.46 3.99 -19.12
CA ALA A 307 -23.07 2.97 -18.16
C ALA A 307 -23.35 3.42 -16.70
N LEU A 308 -23.03 4.69 -16.37
CA LEU A 308 -23.34 5.29 -15.07
C LEU A 308 -24.82 5.13 -14.72
N THR A 309 -25.74 5.50 -15.62
CA THR A 309 -27.18 5.46 -15.34
C THR A 309 -27.74 4.04 -15.28
N GLN A 310 -27.12 3.07 -15.94
CA GLN A 310 -27.47 1.65 -15.78
C GLN A 310 -27.09 1.12 -14.40
N ILE A 311 -25.93 1.53 -13.88
CA ILE A 311 -25.44 1.10 -12.56
C ILE A 311 -26.13 1.88 -11.43
N HIS A 312 -26.42 3.17 -11.66
CA HIS A 312 -27.07 4.08 -10.72
C HIS A 312 -28.41 4.59 -11.28
N PRO A 313 -29.44 3.74 -11.39
CA PRO A 313 -30.71 4.09 -12.05
C PRO A 313 -31.47 5.23 -11.36
N THR A 314 -31.24 5.44 -10.06
CA THR A 314 -31.87 6.50 -9.26
C THR A 314 -31.11 7.83 -9.27
N TYR A 315 -30.00 7.93 -10.03
CA TYR A 315 -29.23 9.16 -10.12
C TYR A 315 -29.77 10.08 -11.22
N ASP A 316 -30.83 10.84 -10.90
CA ASP A 316 -31.57 11.69 -11.85
C ASP A 316 -30.70 12.72 -12.58
N ALA A 317 -29.68 13.25 -11.91
CA ALA A 317 -28.77 14.22 -12.52
C ALA A 317 -28.01 13.61 -13.70
N GLY A 318 -27.60 12.35 -13.60
CA GLY A 318 -26.93 11.63 -14.69
C GLY A 318 -27.84 11.44 -15.89
N HIS A 319 -29.11 11.09 -15.68
CA HIS A 319 -30.10 10.96 -16.75
C HIS A 319 -30.32 12.29 -17.48
N ARG A 320 -30.43 13.41 -16.75
CA ARG A 320 -30.57 14.75 -17.36
C ARG A 320 -29.34 15.11 -18.19
N THR A 321 -28.15 14.94 -17.64
CA THR A 321 -26.90 15.23 -18.36
C THR A 321 -26.75 14.34 -19.60
N LEU A 322 -27.18 13.07 -19.55
CA LEU A 322 -27.15 12.16 -20.70
C LEU A 322 -28.05 12.64 -21.83
N GLN A 323 -29.28 13.04 -21.53
CA GLN A 323 -30.22 13.58 -22.51
C GLN A 323 -29.68 14.86 -23.18
N GLU A 324 -29.10 15.77 -22.39
CA GLU A 324 -28.48 16.99 -22.90
C GLU A 324 -27.30 16.70 -23.83
N LEU A 325 -26.42 15.78 -23.42
CA LEU A 325 -25.24 15.41 -24.18
C LEU A 325 -25.61 14.71 -25.50
N GLN A 326 -26.57 13.79 -25.48
CA GLN A 326 -27.10 13.14 -26.69
C GLN A 326 -27.73 14.16 -27.66
N ARG A 327 -28.46 15.16 -27.13
CA ARG A 327 -29.00 16.25 -27.97
C ARG A 327 -27.88 17.04 -28.64
N LYS A 328 -26.82 17.38 -27.90
CA LYS A 328 -25.64 18.07 -28.46
C LYS A 328 -24.96 17.24 -29.55
N CYS A 329 -24.77 15.94 -29.34
CA CYS A 329 -24.16 15.06 -30.35
C CYS A 329 -24.99 15.04 -31.65
N ARG A 330 -26.32 14.86 -31.56
CA ARG A 330 -27.22 14.90 -32.72
C ARG A 330 -27.17 16.22 -33.48
N GLN A 331 -27.03 17.35 -32.78
CA GLN A 331 -26.92 18.67 -33.41
C GLN A 331 -25.62 18.83 -34.19
N ILE A 332 -24.50 18.31 -33.67
CA ILE A 332 -23.20 18.34 -34.35
C ILE A 332 -23.23 17.44 -35.60
N GLU A 333 -23.74 16.21 -35.49
CA GLU A 333 -23.87 15.29 -36.63
C GLU A 333 -24.78 15.85 -37.74
N GLY A 334 -25.89 16.49 -37.36
CA GLY A 334 -26.81 17.13 -38.30
C GLY A 334 -26.21 18.34 -39.02
N ALA A 335 -25.25 19.04 -38.41
CA ALA A 335 -24.55 20.18 -39.02
C ALA A 335 -23.42 19.78 -39.98
N VAL A 336 -22.90 18.54 -39.87
CA VAL A 336 -21.79 18.02 -40.69
C VAL A 336 -22.26 17.30 -41.96
N ARG A 337 -23.55 16.94 -42.08
CA ARG A 337 -24.10 16.44 -43.35
C ARG A 337 -24.27 17.61 -44.34
N PRO A 338 -23.63 17.58 -45.53
CA PRO A 338 -23.84 18.61 -46.54
C PRO A 338 -25.30 18.59 -46.97
N ILE A 339 -25.88 19.78 -47.14
CA ILE A 339 -27.11 19.98 -47.89
C ILE A 339 -26.81 19.53 -49.32
N SER A 340 -27.21 18.31 -49.67
CA SER A 340 -27.16 17.77 -51.04
C SER A 340 -28.37 18.21 -51.83
#